data_AF-A0A3Q7G5J2-F1
#
_entry.id   AF-A0A3Q7G5J2-F1
#
_cell.length_a   1.000
_cell.length_b   1.000
_cell.length_c   1.000
_cell.angle_alpha   90.00
_cell.angle_beta   90.00
_cell.angle_gamma   90.00
#
_symmetry.space_group_name_H-M   'P 1'
#
loop_
_entity.id
_entity.type
_entity.pdbx_description
1 polymer ?
#
loop_
_entity_poly.entity_id
_entity_poly.type
_entity_poly.pdbx_seq_one_letter_code
_entity_poly.pdbx_strand_id
1 'polypeptide(L)'
;MAFQNQTMKANTSFVLILFFAVQYTASTNVFHFVIEETSFDRLCQSKKILTVNGQFPGPTIYALAGETLSLDVENRGKDNVTMFWRVGRHVKSDQVEWLVEAGAAVRKNITISEDDEGTLWWHAMNIWQRATVHGAFIVHPEPDDHVDIPIILGEWWKKDVKEVFVDYIDSGSDVKSNAYTINGQPGDFYPCSKNGTFRIVVDTGKKYLLRIVNAAIHKKLYLGIASHNLTVIAMDGSPIIEPLSTPFVELTRQHSIDCIFEANQQPNYYYYMVASTNISEAYDTNKITTAIIEYQGSYKPSLPPLLPLLPNLSPNYDKSSSRDYLYVILTFVILGLFFCTTFIMWPQSVLQEKEAKQSKEVVNGVEHAMEEAVNLQEQNNTELSNDELYRMGMIPTTKANKS
;
A
#
# COMPACT_ATOMS: atom_id res chain seq x y z
N MET A 1 49.56 -1.59 -81.18
CA MET A 1 50.57 -2.07 -80.22
C MET A 1 50.75 -1.01 -79.14
N ALA A 2 50.87 -1.48 -77.89
CA ALA A 2 51.54 -0.84 -76.74
C ALA A 2 50.95 0.44 -76.11
N PHE A 3 50.32 0.21 -74.95
CA PHE A 3 50.42 0.93 -73.67
C PHE A 3 51.51 2.02 -73.53
N GLN A 4 51.17 3.13 -72.86
CA GLN A 4 51.82 3.48 -71.59
C GLN A 4 51.02 4.46 -70.72
N ASN A 5 50.98 4.11 -69.42
CA ASN A 5 50.34 4.80 -68.30
C ASN A 5 50.96 6.18 -68.01
N GLN A 6 50.11 7.15 -67.65
CA GLN A 6 50.49 8.28 -66.79
C GLN A 6 49.86 8.11 -65.42
N THR A 7 50.72 8.13 -64.39
CA THR A 7 50.37 8.14 -62.97
C THR A 7 50.01 9.57 -62.53
N MET A 8 48.81 9.75 -61.97
CA MET A 8 48.44 10.97 -61.24
C MET A 8 48.31 10.69 -59.74
N LYS A 9 48.83 11.64 -58.95
CA LYS A 9 48.98 11.63 -57.50
C LYS A 9 47.63 11.67 -56.78
N ALA A 10 47.51 10.86 -55.73
CA ALA A 10 46.36 10.83 -54.83
C ALA A 10 46.40 12.03 -53.86
N ASN A 11 45.35 12.85 -53.86
CA ASN A 11 45.08 13.85 -52.84
C ASN A 11 44.20 13.23 -51.75
N THR A 12 44.75 13.07 -50.55
CA THR A 12 44.05 12.62 -49.34
C THR A 12 43.19 13.77 -48.80
N SER A 13 41.88 13.73 -49.02
CA SER A 13 40.91 14.57 -48.31
C SER A 13 40.48 13.89 -47.00
N PHE A 14 40.76 14.54 -45.88
CA PHE A 14 40.24 14.17 -44.56
C PHE A 14 38.75 14.51 -44.49
N VAL A 15 37.89 13.49 -44.38
CA VAL A 15 36.46 13.67 -44.08
C VAL A 15 36.30 13.68 -42.57
N LEU A 16 35.98 14.84 -42.01
CA LEU A 16 35.66 15.00 -40.59
C LEU A 16 34.19 14.61 -40.38
N ILE A 17 33.93 13.41 -39.86
CA ILE A 17 32.58 12.98 -39.47
C ILE A 17 32.25 13.62 -38.12
N LEU A 18 31.40 14.66 -38.14
CA LEU A 18 30.79 15.23 -36.94
C LEU A 18 29.77 14.24 -36.36
N PHE A 19 30.15 13.56 -35.28
CA PHE A 19 29.20 12.87 -34.41
C PHE A 19 28.39 13.92 -33.64
N PHE A 20 27.15 14.20 -34.09
CA PHE A 20 26.17 14.87 -33.25
C PHE A 20 25.71 13.90 -32.16
N ALA A 21 26.26 14.04 -30.95
CA ALA A 21 25.68 13.42 -29.77
C ALA A 21 24.33 14.10 -29.50
N VAL A 22 23.24 13.44 -29.88
CA VAL A 22 21.90 13.82 -29.43
C VAL A 22 21.88 13.58 -27.91
N GLN A 23 21.99 14.65 -27.14
CA GLN A 23 21.73 14.57 -25.71
C GLN A 23 20.23 14.44 -25.51
N TYR A 24 19.76 13.22 -25.31
CA TYR A 24 18.44 12.97 -24.74
C TYR A 24 18.47 13.44 -23.29
N THR A 25 17.99 14.65 -23.02
CA THR A 25 17.58 15.00 -21.67
C THR A 25 16.30 14.20 -21.39
N ALA A 26 16.43 13.09 -20.66
CA ALA A 26 15.27 12.39 -20.12
C ALA A 26 14.48 13.40 -19.28
N SER A 27 13.24 13.71 -19.68
CA SER A 27 12.33 14.52 -18.88
C SER A 27 12.05 13.73 -17.60
N THR A 28 12.65 14.13 -16.49
CA THR A 28 12.36 13.49 -15.20
C THR A 28 11.02 14.04 -14.72
N ASN A 29 9.99 13.19 -14.70
CA ASN A 29 8.69 13.55 -14.14
C ASN A 29 8.86 13.77 -12.63
N VAL A 30 8.64 15.01 -12.18
CA VAL A 30 8.75 15.39 -10.77
C VAL A 30 7.36 15.43 -10.15
N PHE A 31 7.14 14.64 -9.11
CA PHE A 31 5.91 14.68 -8.32
C PHE A 31 6.16 15.32 -6.96
N HIS A 32 5.26 16.22 -6.57
CA HIS A 32 5.31 16.90 -5.29
C HIS A 32 4.27 16.32 -4.33
N PHE A 33 4.75 15.89 -3.17
CA PHE A 33 4.00 15.24 -2.11
C PHE A 33 4.12 16.07 -0.84
N VAL A 34 3.08 16.80 -0.49
CA VAL A 34 3.00 17.58 0.75
C VAL A 34 2.17 16.80 1.75
N ILE A 35 2.82 16.25 2.78
CA ILE A 35 2.14 15.58 3.88
C ILE A 35 1.63 16.64 4.86
N GLU A 36 0.32 16.73 5.06
CA GLU A 36 -0.30 17.77 5.88
C GLU A 36 -1.60 17.31 6.57
N GLU A 37 -1.96 18.00 7.65
CA GLU A 37 -3.24 17.78 8.35
C GLU A 37 -4.40 18.47 7.60
N THR A 38 -5.34 17.69 7.10
CA THR A 38 -6.50 18.18 6.34
C THR A 38 -7.80 17.78 7.01
N SER A 39 -8.78 18.70 7.02
CA SER A 39 -10.09 18.48 7.63
C SER A 39 -11.03 17.72 6.69
N PHE A 40 -11.67 16.68 7.20
CA PHE A 40 -12.67 15.90 6.48
C PHE A 40 -13.91 15.68 7.35
N ASP A 41 -15.07 15.74 6.69
CA ASP A 41 -16.37 15.48 7.29
C ASP A 41 -16.87 14.11 6.88
N ARG A 42 -17.07 13.22 7.85
CA ARG A 42 -17.59 11.86 7.64
C ARG A 42 -18.34 11.40 8.87
N LEU A 43 -19.40 10.60 8.69
CA LEU A 43 -20.13 9.99 9.81
C LEU A 43 -20.65 11.01 10.84
N CYS A 44 -21.06 12.18 10.32
CA CYS A 44 -21.56 13.35 11.05
C CYS A 44 -20.52 14.03 11.96
N GLN A 45 -19.24 13.84 11.71
CA GLN A 45 -18.14 14.43 12.48
C GLN A 45 -17.06 14.99 11.56
N SER A 46 -16.49 16.12 11.96
CA SER A 46 -15.31 16.72 11.35
C SER A 46 -14.08 16.32 12.13
N LYS A 47 -13.03 15.88 11.43
CA LYS A 47 -11.71 15.70 12.05
C LYS A 47 -10.60 16.01 11.06
N LYS A 48 -9.42 16.33 11.59
CA LYS A 48 -8.20 16.41 10.78
C LYS A 48 -7.56 15.03 10.68
N ILE A 49 -7.03 14.72 9.52
CA ILE A 49 -6.20 13.53 9.26
C ILE A 49 -4.96 13.94 8.49
N LEU A 50 -3.91 13.12 8.62
CA LEU A 50 -2.71 13.28 7.81
C LEU A 50 -3.02 12.84 6.38
N THR A 51 -2.70 13.68 5.40
CA THR A 51 -3.00 13.46 3.98
C THR A 51 -1.81 13.85 3.13
N VAL A 52 -1.84 13.47 1.85
CA VAL A 52 -0.91 13.99 0.85
C VAL A 52 -1.65 14.95 -0.06
N ASN A 53 -1.14 16.18 -0.20
CA ASN A 53 -1.69 17.25 -1.03
C ASN A 53 -3.17 17.57 -0.70
N GLY A 54 -3.55 17.46 0.57
CA GLY A 54 -4.93 17.64 1.00
C GLY A 54 -5.92 16.56 0.56
N GLN A 55 -5.44 15.45 -0.03
CA GLN A 55 -6.29 14.41 -0.62
C GLN A 55 -6.34 13.15 0.27
N PHE A 56 -7.53 12.54 0.34
CA PHE A 56 -7.75 11.24 0.97
C PHE A 56 -8.71 10.41 0.11
N PRO A 57 -8.24 9.32 -0.54
CA PRO A 57 -6.85 8.87 -0.65
C PRO A 57 -5.96 9.92 -1.29
N GLY A 58 -4.64 9.77 -1.16
CA GLY A 58 -3.68 10.63 -1.82
C GLY A 58 -3.66 10.46 -3.34
N PRO A 59 -2.86 11.28 -4.04
CA PRO A 59 -2.82 11.29 -5.50
C PRO A 59 -2.37 9.94 -6.08
N THR A 60 -3.01 9.53 -7.17
CA THR A 60 -2.55 8.41 -7.99
C THR A 60 -1.34 8.84 -8.80
N ILE A 61 -0.26 8.04 -8.76
CA ILE A 61 0.87 8.16 -9.68
C ILE A 61 0.57 7.30 -10.91
N TYR A 62 0.73 7.87 -12.09
CA TYR A 62 0.79 7.16 -13.36
C TYR A 62 2.21 7.27 -13.91
N ALA A 63 2.77 6.16 -14.37
CA ALA A 63 4.11 6.11 -14.93
C ALA A 63 4.22 5.04 -16.02
N LEU A 64 5.24 5.16 -16.87
CA LEU A 64 5.57 4.14 -17.85
C LEU A 64 6.67 3.22 -17.33
N ALA A 65 6.65 1.96 -17.77
CA ALA A 65 7.75 1.03 -17.57
C ALA A 65 9.07 1.63 -18.11
N GLY A 66 10.16 1.42 -17.38
CA GLY A 66 11.48 1.97 -17.70
C GLY A 66 11.71 3.44 -17.34
N GLU A 67 10.71 4.17 -16.83
CA GLU A 67 10.91 5.57 -16.40
C GLU A 67 11.58 5.67 -15.03
N THR A 68 12.27 6.80 -14.81
CA THR A 68 12.72 7.23 -13.49
C THR A 68 11.89 8.44 -13.06
N LEU A 69 11.17 8.30 -11.95
CA LEU A 69 10.39 9.38 -11.36
C LEU A 69 11.22 10.07 -10.27
N SER A 70 11.08 11.40 -10.16
CA SER A 70 11.59 12.15 -9.02
C SER A 70 10.44 12.51 -8.08
N LEU A 71 10.56 12.13 -6.82
CA LEU A 71 9.54 12.33 -5.80
C LEU A 71 10.07 13.31 -4.77
N ASP A 72 9.39 14.44 -4.64
CA ASP A 72 9.68 15.49 -3.67
C ASP A 72 8.64 15.42 -2.55
N VAL A 73 9.06 14.95 -1.38
CA VAL A 73 8.18 14.71 -0.24
C VAL A 73 8.50 15.71 0.87
N GLU A 74 7.55 16.60 1.15
CA GLU A 74 7.61 17.56 2.24
C GLU A 74 6.67 17.12 3.37
N ASN A 75 7.16 17.01 4.60
CA ASN A 75 6.34 16.67 5.75
C ASN A 75 6.02 17.92 6.58
N ARG A 76 4.79 18.43 6.45
CA ARG A 76 4.23 19.51 7.28
C ARG A 76 3.41 18.98 8.47
N GLY A 77 3.39 17.67 8.67
CA GLY A 77 2.78 17.01 9.83
C GLY A 77 3.60 17.18 11.10
N LYS A 78 3.04 16.72 12.22
CA LYS A 78 3.68 16.79 13.55
C LYS A 78 4.61 15.61 13.83
N ASP A 79 4.29 14.45 13.27
CA ASP A 79 5.04 13.21 13.45
C ASP A 79 5.91 12.94 12.22
N ASN A 80 7.04 12.27 12.42
CA ASN A 80 7.84 11.73 11.33
C ASN A 80 7.02 10.73 10.50
N VAL A 81 7.24 10.70 9.20
CA VAL A 81 6.58 9.75 8.29
C VAL A 81 7.64 8.98 7.51
N THR A 82 7.51 7.67 7.48
CA THR A 82 8.33 6.82 6.62
C THR A 82 7.50 6.38 5.43
N MET A 83 7.86 6.82 4.22
CA MET A 83 7.16 6.45 3.00
C MET A 83 7.70 5.14 2.41
N PHE A 84 6.79 4.33 1.87
CA PHE A 84 7.06 3.13 1.10
C PHE A 84 6.33 3.20 -0.23
N TRP A 85 7.05 2.89 -1.29
CA TRP A 85 6.57 2.99 -2.66
C TRP A 85 6.60 1.60 -3.28
N ARG A 86 5.49 0.86 -3.19
CA ARG A 86 5.44 -0.45 -3.84
C ARG A 86 5.41 -0.23 -5.34
N VAL A 87 6.55 -0.47 -6.00
CA VAL A 87 6.71 -0.31 -7.44
C VAL A 87 7.35 -1.57 -7.99
N GLY A 88 6.77 -2.09 -9.06
CA GLY A 88 7.14 -3.36 -9.65
C GLY A 88 6.79 -4.60 -8.84
N ARG A 89 7.13 -5.75 -9.44
CA ARG A 89 6.90 -7.09 -8.86
C ARG A 89 7.82 -7.37 -7.66
N HIS A 90 9.01 -6.77 -7.68
CA HIS A 90 10.01 -6.93 -6.63
C HIS A 90 10.32 -5.59 -5.99
N VAL A 91 10.26 -5.56 -4.66
CA VAL A 91 10.62 -4.37 -3.88
C VAL A 91 12.12 -4.14 -3.95
N LYS A 92 12.52 -2.92 -4.34
CA LYS A 92 13.92 -2.49 -4.43
C LYS A 92 14.29 -1.59 -3.24
N SER A 93 15.59 -1.41 -2.99
CA SER A 93 16.08 -0.61 -1.86
C SER A 93 15.73 0.89 -1.97
N ASP A 94 15.58 1.40 -3.19
CA ASP A 94 15.17 2.78 -3.46
C ASP A 94 13.68 3.02 -3.18
N GLN A 95 12.89 1.99 -2.90
CA GLN A 95 11.44 2.07 -2.66
C GLN A 95 11.05 2.07 -1.18
N VAL A 96 11.99 1.74 -0.28
CA VAL A 96 11.70 1.46 1.13
C VAL A 96 12.28 2.48 2.08
N GLU A 97 11.60 2.66 3.21
CA GLU A 97 12.11 3.37 4.40
C GLU A 97 12.52 4.84 4.14
N TRP A 98 11.71 5.58 3.37
CA TRP A 98 11.94 7.01 3.18
C TRP A 98 11.45 7.80 4.39
N LEU A 99 12.30 7.91 5.41
CA LEU A 99 12.05 8.78 6.55
C LEU A 99 12.03 10.25 6.11
N VAL A 100 10.92 10.92 6.39
CA VAL A 100 10.74 12.37 6.24
C VAL A 100 10.36 12.93 7.61
N GLU A 101 11.33 13.60 8.23
CA GLU A 101 11.13 14.21 9.55
C GLU A 101 10.09 15.33 9.51
N ALA A 102 9.41 15.57 10.63
CA ALA A 102 8.46 16.68 10.73
C ALA A 102 9.15 18.03 10.42
N GLY A 103 8.58 18.79 9.49
CA GLY A 103 9.13 20.05 9.00
C GLY A 103 10.27 19.91 7.98
N ALA A 104 10.62 18.70 7.56
CA ALA A 104 11.65 18.45 6.57
C ALA A 104 11.07 18.12 5.19
N ALA A 105 11.92 18.20 4.17
CA ALA A 105 11.62 17.75 2.81
C ALA A 105 12.74 16.84 2.31
N VAL A 106 12.39 15.81 1.56
CA VAL A 106 13.30 14.84 0.97
C VAL A 106 12.94 14.65 -0.50
N ARG A 107 13.94 14.74 -1.37
CA ARG A 107 13.82 14.35 -2.78
C ARG A 107 14.58 13.06 -3.03
N LYS A 108 13.90 12.09 -3.64
CA LYS A 108 14.49 10.82 -4.04
C LYS A 108 13.91 10.38 -5.38
N ASN A 109 14.64 9.51 -6.07
CA ASN A 109 14.21 8.97 -7.35
C ASN A 109 13.82 7.51 -7.20
N ILE A 110 12.84 7.07 -8.01
CA ILE A 110 12.45 5.67 -8.14
C ILE A 110 12.58 5.28 -9.60
N THR A 111 13.29 4.17 -9.86
CA THR A 111 13.42 3.62 -11.21
C THR A 111 12.50 2.41 -11.38
N ILE A 112 11.57 2.55 -12.32
CA ILE A 112 10.63 1.52 -12.73
C ILE A 112 11.33 0.60 -13.72
N SER A 113 11.22 -0.72 -13.53
CA SER A 113 11.82 -1.68 -14.46
C SER A 113 11.04 -1.68 -15.79
N GLU A 114 11.69 -2.09 -16.88
CA GLU A 114 11.01 -2.23 -18.19
C GLU A 114 9.94 -3.34 -18.19
N ASP A 115 10.00 -4.27 -17.24
CA ASP A 115 9.09 -5.40 -17.07
C ASP A 115 8.05 -5.21 -15.95
N ASP A 116 8.02 -4.04 -15.33
CA ASP A 116 7.02 -3.70 -14.32
C ASP A 116 5.76 -3.12 -14.98
N GLU A 117 4.58 -3.55 -14.55
CA GLU A 117 3.30 -3.08 -15.05
C GLU A 117 2.18 -3.25 -14.00
N GLY A 118 1.01 -2.68 -14.27
CA GLY A 118 -0.22 -2.90 -13.52
C GLY A 118 -0.43 -1.98 -12.31
N THR A 119 -1.42 -2.32 -11.48
CA THR A 119 -1.72 -1.55 -10.25
C THR A 119 -0.85 -1.97 -9.09
N LEU A 120 -0.22 -0.98 -8.48
CA LEU A 120 0.48 -1.04 -7.21
C LEU A 120 0.06 0.19 -6.38
N TRP A 121 0.83 0.54 -5.35
CA TRP A 121 0.45 1.62 -4.44
C TRP A 121 1.61 2.11 -3.58
N TRP A 122 1.48 3.32 -3.08
CA TRP A 122 2.41 3.91 -2.13
C TRP A 122 1.68 4.20 -0.82
N HIS A 123 2.40 4.14 0.29
CA HIS A 123 1.82 4.42 1.60
C HIS A 123 2.87 4.74 2.68
N ALA A 124 2.42 5.33 3.79
CA ALA A 124 3.23 5.36 5.01
C ALA A 124 3.44 3.95 5.56
N MET A 125 4.66 3.61 6.00
CA MET A 125 4.97 2.28 6.57
C MET A 125 4.34 2.06 7.94
N ASN A 126 4.17 3.15 8.69
CA ASN A 126 3.56 3.09 10.00
C ASN A 126 2.07 2.72 9.88
N ILE A 127 1.63 1.72 10.64
CA ILE A 127 0.29 1.14 10.57
C ILE A 127 -0.85 2.17 10.72
N TRP A 128 -0.72 3.15 11.64
CA TRP A 128 -1.77 4.15 11.86
C TRP A 128 -1.73 5.27 10.83
N GLN A 129 -0.54 5.70 10.38
CA GLN A 129 -0.42 6.70 9.32
C GLN A 129 -0.89 6.14 7.97
N ARG A 130 -0.63 4.87 7.68
CA ARG A 130 -1.08 4.17 6.47
C ARG A 130 -2.59 4.22 6.27
N ALA A 131 -3.37 4.31 7.35
CA ALA A 131 -4.81 4.46 7.28
C ALA A 131 -5.27 5.66 6.43
N THR A 132 -4.41 6.67 6.31
CA THR A 132 -4.75 7.98 5.69
C THR A 132 -3.71 8.47 4.68
N VAL A 133 -2.44 8.10 4.85
CA VAL A 133 -1.33 8.40 3.94
C VAL A 133 -1.08 7.20 3.03
N HIS A 134 -1.83 7.14 1.94
CA HIS A 134 -1.68 6.14 0.88
C HIS A 134 -2.28 6.63 -0.44
N GLY A 135 -1.89 6.03 -1.55
CA GLY A 135 -2.47 6.27 -2.87
C GLY A 135 -2.04 5.20 -3.87
N ALA A 136 -2.70 5.16 -5.03
CA ALA A 136 -2.38 4.19 -6.06
C ALA A 136 -1.10 4.57 -6.83
N PHE A 137 -0.41 3.55 -7.33
CA PHE A 137 0.74 3.68 -8.22
C PHE A 137 0.49 2.76 -9.41
N ILE A 138 0.22 3.32 -10.57
CA ILE A 138 -0.15 2.57 -11.77
C ILE A 138 1.00 2.67 -12.77
N VAL A 139 1.49 1.52 -13.20
CA VAL A 139 2.52 1.41 -14.23
C VAL A 139 1.88 0.89 -15.51
N HIS A 140 2.03 1.64 -16.60
CA HIS A 140 1.68 1.15 -17.92
C HIS A 140 2.93 0.60 -18.62
N PRO A 141 2.87 -0.58 -19.25
CA PRO A 141 3.99 -1.12 -20.00
C PRO A 141 4.33 -0.26 -21.22
N GLU A 142 3.30 0.35 -21.82
CA GLU A 142 3.40 1.28 -22.94
C GLU A 142 2.26 2.31 -22.86
N PRO A 143 2.36 3.45 -23.58
CA PRO A 143 1.25 4.39 -23.70
C PRO A 143 0.00 3.69 -24.24
N ASP A 144 -1.11 3.84 -23.52
CA ASP A 144 -2.32 3.06 -23.74
C ASP A 144 -3.56 3.93 -23.60
N ASP A 145 -4.59 3.64 -24.40
CA ASP A 145 -5.87 4.37 -24.47
C ASP A 145 -6.92 3.80 -23.49
N HIS A 146 -6.59 2.76 -22.71
CA HIS A 146 -7.50 2.23 -21.69
C HIS A 146 -7.90 3.30 -20.67
N VAL A 147 -9.19 3.34 -20.34
CA VAL A 147 -9.72 4.24 -19.31
C VAL A 147 -9.56 3.58 -17.95
N ASP A 148 -8.48 3.97 -17.27
CA ASP A 148 -8.18 3.54 -15.91
C ASP A 148 -9.08 4.23 -14.88
N ILE A 149 -9.64 3.44 -13.97
CA ILE A 149 -10.41 3.92 -12.83
C ILE A 149 -9.77 3.37 -11.56
N PRO A 150 -8.97 4.17 -10.84
CA PRO A 150 -8.44 3.80 -9.54
C PRO A 150 -9.54 3.60 -8.51
N ILE A 151 -9.52 2.45 -7.84
CA ILE A 151 -10.45 2.09 -6.76
C ILE A 151 -9.64 1.72 -5.52
N ILE A 152 -9.53 2.65 -4.58
CA ILE A 152 -8.80 2.45 -3.34
C ILE A 152 -9.81 2.15 -2.23
N LEU A 153 -9.76 0.91 -1.77
CA LEU A 153 -10.52 0.45 -0.62
C LEU A 153 -9.77 0.80 0.66
N GLY A 154 -10.49 1.30 1.66
CA GLY A 154 -9.88 1.78 2.90
C GLY A 154 -10.83 1.75 4.08
N GLU A 155 -10.44 2.43 5.14
CA GLU A 155 -11.17 2.50 6.40
C GLU A 155 -11.31 3.94 6.86
N TRP A 156 -12.43 4.24 7.52
CA TRP A 156 -12.64 5.49 8.23
C TRP A 156 -12.74 5.27 9.72
N TRP A 157 -12.02 6.10 10.46
CA TRP A 157 -11.91 6.07 11.91
C TRP A 157 -12.40 7.39 12.47
N LYS A 158 -13.32 7.41 13.43
CA LYS A 158 -13.76 8.64 14.10
C LYS A 158 -12.69 9.14 15.07
N LYS A 159 -12.10 8.22 15.84
CA LYS A 159 -10.94 8.48 16.69
C LYS A 159 -9.67 8.65 15.86
N ASP A 160 -8.64 9.20 16.48
CA ASP A 160 -7.29 9.14 15.95
C ASP A 160 -6.81 7.67 15.91
N VAL A 161 -6.20 7.25 14.80
CA VAL A 161 -5.84 5.84 14.59
C VAL A 161 -4.66 5.43 15.49
N LYS A 162 -3.78 6.38 15.85
CA LYS A 162 -2.67 6.15 16.79
C LYS A 162 -3.23 5.88 18.19
N GLU A 163 -4.18 6.69 18.65
CA GLU A 163 -4.85 6.47 19.95
C GLU A 163 -5.56 5.12 19.98
N VAL A 164 -6.28 4.79 18.91
CA VAL A 164 -6.96 3.51 18.76
C VAL A 164 -5.99 2.32 18.83
N PHE A 165 -4.80 2.47 18.24
CA PHE A 165 -3.77 1.44 18.27
C PHE A 165 -3.13 1.30 19.67
N VAL A 166 -2.94 2.40 20.40
CA VAL A 166 -2.48 2.36 21.80
C VAL A 166 -3.52 1.65 22.67
N ASP A 167 -4.80 2.03 22.58
CA ASP A 167 -5.91 1.37 23.28
C ASP A 167 -5.95 -0.15 22.99
N TYR A 168 -5.65 -0.55 21.75
CA TYR A 168 -5.57 -1.96 21.35
C TYR A 168 -4.47 -2.72 22.08
N ILE A 169 -3.26 -2.17 22.11
CA ILE A 169 -2.11 -2.81 22.75
C ILE A 169 -2.35 -2.95 24.26
N ASP A 170 -2.94 -1.94 24.89
CA ASP A 170 -3.18 -1.94 26.34
C ASP A 170 -4.33 -2.90 26.74
N SER A 171 -5.39 -2.98 25.94
CA SER A 171 -6.61 -3.73 26.31
C SER A 171 -6.74 -5.11 25.66
N GLY A 172 -6.02 -5.39 24.57
CA GLY A 172 -6.16 -6.59 23.76
C GLY A 172 -7.50 -6.72 22.99
N SER A 173 -8.32 -5.67 22.96
CA SER A 173 -9.68 -5.71 22.38
C SER A 173 -9.70 -5.62 20.85
N ASP A 174 -10.50 -6.43 20.14
CA ASP A 174 -10.63 -6.31 18.68
C ASP A 174 -11.10 -4.91 18.28
N VAL A 175 -10.26 -4.19 17.53
CA VAL A 175 -10.56 -2.85 17.07
C VAL A 175 -11.18 -2.89 15.68
N LYS A 176 -12.36 -2.28 15.56
CA LYS A 176 -13.09 -2.12 14.30
C LYS A 176 -13.13 -0.67 13.87
N SER A 177 -12.90 -0.43 12.59
CA SER A 177 -13.13 0.87 11.96
C SER A 177 -14.60 1.26 12.07
N ASN A 178 -14.87 2.57 12.00
CA ASN A 178 -16.24 3.08 12.05
C ASN A 178 -16.96 2.94 10.71
N ALA A 179 -16.22 2.93 9.61
CA ALA A 179 -16.70 2.59 8.27
C ALA A 179 -15.56 2.03 7.41
N TYR A 180 -15.91 1.36 6.32
CA TYR A 180 -15.00 1.17 5.19
C TYR A 180 -15.21 2.29 4.18
N THR A 181 -14.32 2.39 3.19
CA THR A 181 -14.40 3.44 2.16
C THR A 181 -14.06 2.90 0.78
N ILE A 182 -14.75 3.40 -0.24
CA ILE A 182 -14.33 3.33 -1.63
C ILE A 182 -13.88 4.75 -2.02
N ASN A 183 -12.62 4.92 -2.42
CA ASN A 183 -12.02 6.23 -2.73
C ASN A 183 -12.29 7.28 -1.63
N GLY A 184 -12.11 6.89 -0.36
CA GLY A 184 -12.24 7.79 0.80
C GLY A 184 -13.68 8.12 1.20
N GLN A 185 -14.67 7.47 0.58
CA GLN A 185 -16.10 7.71 0.82
C GLN A 185 -16.78 6.47 1.41
N PRO A 186 -17.50 6.60 2.55
CA PRO A 186 -18.27 5.50 3.13
C PRO A 186 -19.48 5.09 2.29
N GLY A 187 -20.11 6.01 1.55
CA GLY A 187 -21.29 5.71 0.74
C GLY A 187 -22.63 5.98 1.43
N ASP A 188 -23.71 5.68 0.71
CA ASP A 188 -25.06 6.19 0.95
C ASP A 188 -25.70 5.75 2.27
N PHE A 189 -25.33 4.57 2.77
CA PHE A 189 -25.97 4.00 3.95
C PHE A 189 -25.32 4.41 5.28
N TYR A 190 -24.16 5.06 5.23
CA TYR A 190 -23.54 5.60 6.43
C TYR A 190 -24.14 6.97 6.81
N PRO A 191 -24.28 7.26 8.12
CA PRO A 191 -24.79 8.55 8.59
C PRO A 191 -24.02 9.73 7.98
N CYS A 192 -24.73 10.73 7.46
CA CYS A 192 -24.15 11.94 6.87
C CYS A 192 -23.15 11.71 5.72
N SER A 193 -23.20 10.57 5.03
CA SER A 193 -22.26 10.23 3.95
C SER A 193 -22.87 10.27 2.54
N LYS A 194 -24.20 10.31 2.41
CA LYS A 194 -24.93 10.24 1.14
C LYS A 194 -24.48 11.23 0.05
N ASN A 195 -24.22 12.49 0.43
CA ASN A 195 -23.79 13.51 -0.53
C ASN A 195 -22.34 13.30 -1.01
N GLY A 196 -21.53 12.56 -0.25
CA GLY A 196 -20.12 12.28 -0.57
C GLY A 196 -19.92 10.98 -1.34
N THR A 197 -20.95 10.18 -1.58
CA THR A 197 -20.83 8.87 -2.22
C THR A 197 -20.11 8.96 -3.56
N PHE A 198 -19.04 8.17 -3.69
CA PHE A 198 -18.22 8.14 -4.90
C PHE A 198 -19.06 7.67 -6.10
N ARG A 199 -18.92 8.36 -7.23
CA ARG A 199 -19.66 8.07 -8.46
C ARG A 199 -18.72 7.89 -9.63
N ILE A 200 -19.03 6.91 -10.47
CA ILE A 200 -18.34 6.67 -11.73
C ILE A 200 -19.37 6.84 -12.84
N VAL A 201 -19.12 7.78 -13.76
CA VAL A 201 -19.95 7.98 -14.95
C VAL A 201 -19.40 7.12 -16.08
N VAL A 202 -20.26 6.31 -16.70
CA VAL A 202 -19.86 5.32 -17.71
C VAL A 202 -20.70 5.42 -18.98
N ASP A 203 -20.11 5.13 -20.12
CA ASP A 203 -20.76 5.05 -21.42
C ASP A 203 -21.24 3.62 -21.68
N THR A 204 -22.49 3.47 -22.14
CA THR A 204 -23.04 2.17 -22.49
C THR A 204 -22.16 1.43 -23.50
N GLY A 205 -21.84 0.17 -23.22
CA GLY A 205 -21.04 -0.72 -24.06
C GLY A 205 -19.53 -0.53 -23.95
N LYS A 206 -19.03 0.47 -23.21
CA LYS A 206 -17.59 0.65 -23.01
C LYS A 206 -17.04 -0.28 -21.93
N LYS A 207 -15.74 -0.58 -22.08
CA LYS A 207 -14.93 -1.29 -21.09
C LYS A 207 -14.04 -0.30 -20.35
N TYR A 208 -13.88 -0.54 -19.05
CA TYR A 208 -13.06 0.26 -18.15
C TYR A 208 -12.15 -0.67 -17.37
N LEU A 209 -10.94 -0.19 -17.09
CA LEU A 209 -9.98 -0.94 -16.29
C LEU A 209 -10.02 -0.42 -14.85
N LEU A 210 -10.64 -1.21 -13.96
CA LEU A 210 -10.66 -0.92 -12.54
C LEU A 210 -9.32 -1.33 -11.93
N ARG A 211 -8.63 -0.35 -11.35
CA ARG A 211 -7.29 -0.48 -10.75
C ARG A 211 -7.45 -0.50 -9.24
N ILE A 212 -7.71 -1.69 -8.68
CA ILE A 212 -8.24 -1.83 -7.32
C ILE A 212 -7.09 -2.07 -6.33
N VAL A 213 -7.04 -1.32 -5.23
CA VAL A 213 -6.07 -1.46 -4.14
C VAL A 213 -6.82 -1.64 -2.81
N ASN A 214 -6.44 -2.62 -1.99
CA ASN A 214 -6.93 -2.72 -0.62
C ASN A 214 -5.94 -2.12 0.38
N ALA A 215 -6.17 -0.86 0.75
CA ALA A 215 -5.42 -0.11 1.76
C ALA A 215 -6.00 -0.23 3.19
N ALA A 216 -7.00 -1.08 3.42
CA ALA A 216 -7.53 -1.32 4.77
C ALA A 216 -6.48 -1.95 5.70
N ILE A 217 -6.49 -1.57 6.98
CA ILE A 217 -5.40 -1.92 7.90
C ILE A 217 -5.49 -3.39 8.34
N HIS A 218 -6.70 -3.88 8.64
CA HIS A 218 -6.91 -5.19 9.29
C HIS A 218 -7.86 -6.14 8.56
N LYS A 219 -8.48 -5.74 7.45
CA LYS A 219 -9.55 -6.52 6.83
C LYS A 219 -9.33 -6.85 5.36
N LYS A 220 -9.68 -8.09 5.00
CA LYS A 220 -10.00 -8.46 3.62
C LYS A 220 -11.32 -7.81 3.22
N LEU A 221 -11.42 -7.39 1.96
CA LEU A 221 -12.62 -6.76 1.43
C LEU A 221 -13.08 -7.46 0.17
N TYR A 222 -14.40 -7.59 0.04
CA TYR A 222 -15.07 -8.09 -1.14
C TYR A 222 -15.64 -6.90 -1.89
N LEU A 223 -15.38 -6.82 -3.19
CA LEU A 223 -15.89 -5.78 -4.06
C LEU A 223 -16.74 -6.40 -5.18
N GLY A 224 -17.97 -5.91 -5.36
CA GLY A 224 -18.84 -6.32 -6.45
C GLY A 224 -19.62 -5.14 -7.01
N ILE A 225 -20.11 -5.26 -8.24
CA ILE A 225 -20.95 -4.24 -8.90
C ILE A 225 -22.27 -4.89 -9.29
N ALA A 226 -23.38 -4.25 -8.90
CA ALA A 226 -24.71 -4.80 -9.13
C ALA A 226 -24.95 -5.13 -10.60
N SER A 227 -25.40 -6.35 -10.90
CA SER A 227 -25.65 -6.85 -12.27
C SER A 227 -24.45 -6.83 -13.23
N HIS A 228 -23.21 -6.68 -12.75
CA HIS A 228 -22.03 -6.72 -13.59
C HIS A 228 -21.04 -7.77 -13.09
N ASN A 229 -20.40 -8.47 -14.03
CA ASN A 229 -19.24 -9.28 -13.73
C ASN A 229 -17.97 -8.44 -13.88
N LEU A 230 -16.96 -8.76 -13.10
CA LEU A 230 -15.61 -8.25 -13.16
C LEU A 230 -14.71 -9.32 -13.77
N THR A 231 -13.97 -8.96 -14.81
CA THR A 231 -12.98 -9.88 -15.41
C THR A 231 -11.60 -9.54 -14.87
N VAL A 232 -11.10 -10.34 -13.95
CA VAL A 232 -9.76 -10.19 -13.37
C VAL A 232 -8.71 -10.50 -14.43
N ILE A 233 -7.72 -9.62 -14.58
CA ILE A 233 -6.63 -9.77 -15.56
C ILE A 233 -5.23 -9.69 -14.96
N ALA A 234 -5.07 -9.06 -13.78
CA ALA A 234 -3.79 -8.99 -13.08
C ALA A 234 -4.01 -8.92 -11.57
N MET A 235 -3.00 -9.33 -10.82
CA MET A 235 -2.91 -9.19 -9.36
C MET A 235 -1.51 -8.71 -9.00
N ASP A 236 -1.39 -7.74 -8.08
CA ASP A 236 -0.12 -7.23 -7.57
C ASP A 236 0.89 -6.84 -8.66
N GLY A 237 0.42 -6.19 -9.73
CA GLY A 237 1.28 -5.78 -10.85
C GLY A 237 1.79 -6.96 -11.70
N SER A 238 1.11 -8.11 -11.66
CA SER A 238 1.43 -9.29 -12.47
C SER A 238 0.19 -9.79 -13.20
N PRO A 239 0.20 -9.88 -14.54
CA PRO A 239 -0.88 -10.49 -15.31
C PRO A 239 -1.14 -11.93 -14.88
N ILE A 240 -2.42 -12.31 -14.82
CA ILE A 240 -2.80 -13.72 -14.60
C ILE A 240 -2.85 -14.46 -15.94
N ILE A 241 -2.55 -15.76 -15.92
CA ILE A 241 -2.45 -16.57 -17.14
C ILE A 241 -3.81 -16.64 -17.86
N GLU A 242 -4.88 -16.81 -17.11
CA GLU A 242 -6.24 -16.94 -17.65
C GLU A 242 -7.16 -15.93 -16.97
N PRO A 243 -7.71 -14.96 -17.71
CA PRO A 243 -8.66 -14.00 -17.16
C PRO A 243 -9.87 -14.69 -16.53
N LEU A 244 -10.27 -14.23 -15.34
CA LEU A 244 -11.36 -14.82 -14.57
C LEU A 244 -12.54 -13.85 -14.48
N SER A 245 -13.68 -14.21 -15.09
CA SER A 245 -14.93 -13.48 -14.97
C SER A 245 -15.69 -13.92 -13.71
N THR A 246 -15.96 -12.99 -12.80
CA THR A 246 -16.59 -13.25 -11.50
C THR A 246 -17.54 -12.11 -11.10
N PRO A 247 -18.65 -12.38 -10.40
CA PRO A 247 -19.56 -11.32 -9.92
C PRO A 247 -18.94 -10.41 -8.83
N PHE A 248 -17.86 -10.85 -8.19
CA PHE A 248 -17.14 -10.09 -7.17
C PHE A 248 -15.67 -10.49 -7.13
N VAL A 249 -14.84 -9.64 -6.54
CA VAL A 249 -13.43 -9.93 -6.25
C VAL A 249 -13.17 -9.88 -4.75
N GLU A 250 -12.29 -10.76 -4.27
CA GLU A 250 -11.77 -10.76 -2.90
C GLU A 250 -10.37 -10.16 -2.91
N LEU A 251 -10.15 -9.14 -2.08
CA LEU A 251 -8.83 -8.53 -1.89
C LEU A 251 -8.39 -8.66 -0.44
N THR A 252 -7.31 -9.38 -0.23
CA THR A 252 -6.54 -9.34 1.02
C THR A 252 -5.88 -7.97 1.18
N ARG A 253 -5.51 -7.63 2.42
CA ARG A 253 -4.87 -6.35 2.71
C ARG A 253 -3.56 -6.21 1.95
N GLN A 254 -3.24 -4.99 1.51
CA GLN A 254 -1.99 -4.65 0.83
C GLN A 254 -1.83 -5.25 -0.57
N HIS A 255 -2.88 -5.86 -1.11
CA HIS A 255 -2.91 -6.40 -2.46
C HIS A 255 -3.70 -5.51 -3.41
N SER A 256 -3.43 -5.67 -4.70
CA SER A 256 -4.13 -5.01 -5.79
C SER A 256 -4.64 -6.01 -6.82
N ILE A 257 -5.73 -5.63 -7.49
CA ILE A 257 -6.34 -6.41 -8.56
C ILE A 257 -6.72 -5.47 -9.69
N ASP A 258 -6.43 -5.91 -10.92
CA ASP A 258 -6.88 -5.24 -12.13
C ASP A 258 -8.07 -6.01 -12.71
N CYS A 259 -9.19 -5.31 -12.90
CA CYS A 259 -10.41 -5.90 -13.43
C CYS A 259 -10.94 -5.09 -14.62
N ILE A 260 -11.30 -5.79 -15.69
CA ILE A 260 -12.13 -5.21 -16.75
C ILE A 260 -13.59 -5.20 -16.29
N PHE A 261 -14.16 -4.01 -16.27
CA PHE A 261 -15.58 -3.75 -16.07
C PHE A 261 -16.20 -3.31 -17.40
N GLU A 262 -17.28 -3.95 -17.82
CA GLU A 262 -18.00 -3.60 -19.05
C GLU A 262 -19.37 -3.01 -18.72
N ALA A 263 -19.65 -1.78 -19.17
CA ALA A 263 -20.91 -1.09 -18.95
C ALA A 263 -22.02 -1.63 -19.88
N ASN A 264 -22.41 -2.90 -19.70
CA ASN A 264 -23.32 -3.64 -20.58
C ASN A 264 -24.76 -3.80 -20.04
N GLN A 265 -25.11 -3.07 -18.99
CA GLN A 265 -26.45 -3.11 -18.39
C GLN A 265 -27.34 -1.96 -18.88
N GLN A 266 -28.63 -2.04 -18.55
CA GLN A 266 -29.61 -1.04 -18.94
C GLN A 266 -29.34 0.30 -18.23
N PRO A 267 -29.32 1.44 -18.94
CA PRO A 267 -28.90 2.72 -18.36
C PRO A 267 -29.96 3.38 -17.46
N ASN A 268 -31.11 2.73 -17.25
CA ASN A 268 -32.23 3.24 -16.44
C ASN A 268 -32.13 2.86 -14.95
N TYR A 269 -30.97 2.41 -14.48
CA TYR A 269 -30.69 2.13 -13.07
C TYR A 269 -29.38 2.77 -12.61
N TYR A 270 -29.33 3.07 -11.32
CA TYR A 270 -28.06 3.22 -10.60
C TYR A 270 -27.62 1.85 -10.09
N TYR A 271 -26.38 1.49 -10.38
CA TYR A 271 -25.80 0.22 -9.94
C TYR A 271 -24.82 0.51 -8.81
N TYR A 272 -25.05 -0.06 -7.63
CA TYR A 272 -24.07 0.07 -6.56
C TYR A 272 -22.86 -0.82 -6.83
N MET A 273 -21.68 -0.21 -6.69
CA MET A 273 -20.46 -0.90 -6.33
C MET A 273 -20.42 -1.00 -4.80
N VAL A 274 -20.21 -2.20 -4.26
CA VAL A 274 -20.22 -2.46 -2.82
C VAL A 274 -18.90 -3.03 -2.37
N ALA A 275 -18.33 -2.45 -1.31
CA ALA A 275 -17.20 -3.00 -0.57
C ALA A 275 -17.66 -3.47 0.82
N SER A 276 -17.32 -4.70 1.21
CA SER A 276 -17.74 -5.28 2.49
C SER A 276 -16.72 -6.26 3.05
N THR A 277 -16.65 -6.35 4.38
CA THR A 277 -15.97 -7.46 5.08
C THR A 277 -16.89 -8.64 5.33
N ASN A 278 -18.20 -8.38 5.36
CA ASN A 278 -19.23 -9.35 5.68
C ASN A 278 -19.90 -9.85 4.41
N ILE A 279 -20.15 -11.14 4.44
CA ILE A 279 -20.51 -11.95 3.30
C ILE A 279 -21.81 -12.67 3.71
N SER A 280 -22.91 -11.91 3.78
CA SER A 280 -24.23 -12.43 4.21
C SER A 280 -25.29 -12.16 3.14
N GLU A 281 -26.24 -13.08 3.00
CA GLU A 281 -27.40 -12.94 2.08
C GLU A 281 -28.22 -11.69 2.37
N ALA A 282 -28.29 -11.28 3.63
CA ALA A 282 -28.86 -10.02 4.05
C ALA A 282 -27.74 -9.07 4.46
N TYR A 283 -27.50 -8.10 3.60
CA TYR A 283 -26.74 -6.89 3.85
C TYR A 283 -27.17 -6.20 5.16
N ASP A 284 -26.26 -6.04 6.13
CA ASP A 284 -26.46 -5.09 7.23
C ASP A 284 -26.35 -3.68 6.64
N THR A 285 -27.48 -3.15 6.17
CA THR A 285 -27.55 -1.86 5.48
C THR A 285 -26.83 -0.75 6.25
N ASN A 286 -26.73 -0.81 7.58
CA ASN A 286 -26.02 0.20 8.37
C ASN A 286 -24.49 0.16 8.27
N LYS A 287 -23.89 -0.83 7.59
CA LYS A 287 -22.44 -1.07 7.54
C LYS A 287 -21.91 -1.38 6.14
N ILE A 288 -22.65 -1.00 5.10
CA ILE A 288 -22.25 -1.30 3.73
C ILE A 288 -21.64 -0.09 3.11
N THR A 289 -20.44 -0.28 2.58
CA THR A 289 -19.74 0.77 1.86
C THR A 289 -20.15 0.74 0.40
N THR A 290 -20.58 1.88 -0.13
CA THR A 290 -21.08 1.97 -1.50
C THR A 290 -20.45 3.08 -2.33
N ALA A 291 -20.38 2.81 -3.62
CA ALA A 291 -20.17 3.78 -4.69
C ALA A 291 -21.22 3.52 -5.79
N ILE A 292 -21.46 4.49 -6.68
CA ILE A 292 -22.52 4.43 -7.68
C ILE A 292 -21.91 4.41 -9.08
N ILE A 293 -22.30 3.44 -9.90
CA ILE A 293 -22.12 3.47 -11.35
C ILE A 293 -23.33 4.16 -11.97
N GLU A 294 -23.07 5.24 -12.70
CA GLU A 294 -24.06 6.08 -13.35
C GLU A 294 -23.82 6.05 -14.87
N TYR A 295 -24.80 5.54 -15.61
CA TYR A 295 -24.71 5.51 -17.06
C TYR A 295 -25.00 6.89 -17.65
N GLN A 296 -24.13 7.35 -18.55
CA GLN A 296 -24.28 8.65 -19.20
C GLN A 296 -25.48 8.66 -20.15
N GLY A 297 -26.37 9.65 -19.99
CA GLY A 297 -27.48 9.91 -20.90
C GLY A 297 -28.71 10.48 -20.19
N SER A 298 -29.79 10.70 -20.96
CA SER A 298 -31.04 11.26 -20.45
C SER A 298 -32.00 10.16 -19.99
N TYR A 299 -31.61 9.44 -18.94
CA TYR A 299 -32.42 8.38 -18.34
C TYR A 299 -32.98 8.87 -17.00
N LYS A 300 -34.12 8.30 -16.57
CA LYS A 300 -34.62 8.46 -15.20
C LYS A 300 -34.26 7.18 -14.44
N PRO A 301 -33.22 7.21 -13.59
CA PRO A 301 -32.81 6.03 -12.83
C PRO A 301 -33.96 5.59 -11.92
N SER A 302 -34.30 4.30 -11.98
CA SER A 302 -35.28 3.71 -11.08
C SER A 302 -34.69 3.63 -9.66
N LEU A 303 -35.53 3.89 -8.65
CA LEU A 303 -35.18 3.77 -7.24
C LEU A 303 -35.86 2.53 -6.62
N PRO A 304 -35.21 1.83 -5.67
CA PRO A 304 -33.86 2.06 -5.15
C PRO A 304 -32.75 1.57 -6.11
N PRO A 305 -31.50 2.08 -5.98
CA PRO A 305 -30.38 1.53 -6.75
C PRO A 305 -30.15 0.06 -6.42
N LEU A 306 -29.65 -0.70 -7.40
CA LEU A 306 -29.49 -2.15 -7.26
C LEU A 306 -28.21 -2.49 -6.48
N LEU A 307 -28.29 -3.47 -5.58
CA LEU A 307 -27.15 -4.00 -4.83
C LEU A 307 -26.61 -5.28 -5.51
N PRO A 308 -25.29 -5.50 -5.53
CA PRO A 308 -24.69 -6.75 -6.00
C PRO A 308 -25.00 -7.91 -5.06
N LEU A 309 -24.92 -9.13 -5.56
CA LEU A 309 -24.85 -10.32 -4.74
C LEU A 309 -23.37 -10.63 -4.46
N LEU A 310 -22.92 -10.33 -3.24
CA LEU A 310 -21.64 -10.81 -2.73
C LEU A 310 -21.79 -12.29 -2.28
N PRO A 311 -20.71 -13.07 -2.13
CA PRO A 311 -20.83 -14.48 -1.79
C PRO A 311 -21.52 -14.67 -0.43
N ASN A 312 -21.76 -15.91 -0.02
CA ASN A 312 -22.16 -16.28 1.34
C ASN A 312 -21.06 -17.20 1.90
N LEU A 313 -20.12 -16.67 2.69
CA LEU A 313 -19.15 -17.48 3.43
C LEU A 313 -19.67 -17.59 4.86
N SER A 314 -20.07 -18.81 5.23
CA SER A 314 -20.44 -19.12 6.60
C SER A 314 -19.32 -18.67 7.56
N PRO A 315 -19.63 -18.03 8.72
CA PRO A 315 -18.65 -17.48 9.67
C PRO A 315 -17.64 -18.50 10.23
N ASN A 316 -17.82 -19.80 9.94
CA ASN A 316 -16.89 -20.86 10.33
C ASN A 316 -15.70 -21.04 9.37
N TYR A 317 -15.68 -20.41 8.19
CA TYR A 317 -14.59 -20.57 7.22
C TYR A 317 -13.30 -19.82 7.62
N ASP A 318 -13.41 -18.71 8.34
CA ASP A 318 -12.26 -17.83 8.66
C ASP A 318 -11.33 -18.37 9.78
N LYS A 319 -11.79 -19.39 10.52
CA LYS A 319 -11.01 -19.99 11.64
C LYS A 319 -9.94 -20.99 11.20
N SER A 320 -10.04 -21.58 10.00
CA SER A 320 -9.00 -22.50 9.52
C SER A 320 -7.79 -21.74 8.97
N SER A 321 -8.04 -20.72 8.12
CA SER A 321 -6.96 -19.96 7.47
C SER A 321 -6.07 -19.21 8.47
N SER A 322 -6.66 -18.63 9.53
CA SER A 322 -5.89 -17.93 10.57
C SER A 322 -5.01 -18.85 11.41
N ARG A 323 -5.40 -20.11 11.60
CA ARG A 323 -4.58 -21.13 12.27
C ARG A 323 -3.44 -21.57 11.37
N ASP A 324 -3.71 -21.79 10.10
CA ASP A 324 -2.71 -22.26 9.13
C ASP A 324 -1.58 -21.24 8.93
N TYR A 325 -1.90 -19.93 8.90
CA TYR A 325 -0.87 -18.87 8.83
C TYR A 325 0.01 -18.81 10.09
N LEU A 326 -0.56 -19.02 11.28
CA LEU A 326 0.21 -19.03 12.52
C LEU A 326 1.17 -20.24 12.57
N TYR A 327 0.71 -21.41 12.10
CA TYR A 327 1.57 -22.60 11.96
C TYR A 327 2.66 -22.41 10.91
N VAL A 328 2.36 -21.76 9.78
CA VAL A 328 3.35 -21.47 8.74
C VAL A 328 4.42 -20.49 9.26
N ILE A 329 4.03 -19.41 9.96
CA ILE A 329 4.98 -18.48 10.58
C ILE A 329 5.81 -19.16 11.66
N LEU A 330 5.21 -19.95 12.56
CA LEU A 330 5.96 -20.74 13.54
C LEU A 330 6.93 -21.71 12.85
N THR A 331 6.51 -22.34 11.76
CA THR A 331 7.31 -23.32 11.03
C THR A 331 8.49 -22.64 10.33
N PHE A 332 8.31 -21.44 9.76
CA PHE A 332 9.41 -20.65 9.18
C PHE A 332 10.37 -20.08 10.22
N VAL A 333 9.88 -19.70 11.41
CA VAL A 333 10.74 -19.27 12.53
C VAL A 333 11.54 -20.46 13.06
N ILE A 334 10.91 -21.63 13.22
CA ILE A 334 11.58 -22.86 13.67
C ILE A 334 12.57 -23.38 12.62
N LEU A 335 12.23 -23.35 11.33
CA LEU A 335 13.14 -23.71 10.23
C LEU A 335 14.29 -22.70 10.06
N GLY A 336 14.03 -21.41 10.21
CA GLY A 336 15.07 -20.37 10.18
C GLY A 336 16.10 -20.54 11.31
N LEU A 337 15.63 -20.90 12.51
CA LEU A 337 16.48 -21.27 13.64
C LEU A 337 17.27 -22.58 13.38
N PHE A 338 16.70 -23.54 12.65
CA PHE A 338 17.39 -24.78 12.26
C PHE A 338 18.42 -24.59 11.13
N PHE A 339 18.20 -23.68 10.19
CA PHE A 339 19.16 -23.35 9.13
C PHE A 339 20.33 -22.50 9.66
N CYS A 340 20.09 -21.63 10.64
CA CYS A 340 21.16 -20.92 11.34
C CYS A 340 22.08 -21.86 12.12
N THR A 341 21.56 -22.93 12.73
CA THR A 341 22.39 -23.87 13.50
C THR A 341 23.17 -24.87 12.63
N THR A 342 22.70 -25.15 11.41
CA THR A 342 23.34 -26.14 10.51
C THR A 342 24.35 -25.54 9.53
N PHE A 343 24.22 -24.26 9.13
CA PHE A 343 25.19 -23.58 8.26
C PHE A 343 26.34 -22.87 8.97
N ILE A 344 26.29 -22.73 10.31
CA ILE A 344 27.39 -22.15 11.10
C ILE A 344 28.49 -23.20 11.44
N MET A 345 28.27 -24.49 11.18
CA MET A 345 29.22 -25.55 11.56
C MET A 345 30.29 -25.93 10.52
N TRP A 346 30.35 -25.32 9.34
CA TRP A 346 31.36 -25.68 8.33
C TRP A 346 31.54 -24.53 7.34
N PRO A 347 32.47 -23.55 7.50
CA PRO A 347 33.86 -23.70 7.98
C PRO A 347 34.38 -22.50 8.83
N GLN A 348 34.58 -22.65 10.15
CA GLN A 348 35.15 -21.59 11.00
C GLN A 348 36.29 -22.06 11.95
N SER A 349 37.02 -23.11 11.58
CA SER A 349 38.08 -23.67 12.44
C SER A 349 39.37 -22.84 12.56
N VAL A 350 39.44 -21.61 12.02
CA VAL A 350 40.71 -20.83 12.00
C VAL A 350 40.60 -19.43 12.62
N LEU A 351 39.40 -18.90 12.90
CA LEU A 351 39.25 -17.54 13.47
C LEU A 351 38.80 -17.51 14.95
N GLN A 352 38.46 -18.66 15.55
CA GLN A 352 37.81 -18.71 16.87
C GLN A 352 38.73 -18.63 18.11
N GLU A 353 40.05 -18.72 17.99
CA GLU A 353 40.88 -18.86 19.21
C GLU A 353 41.16 -17.52 19.93
N LYS A 354 41.04 -16.38 19.23
CA LYS A 354 41.29 -15.05 19.83
C LYS A 354 40.03 -14.36 20.36
N GLU A 355 38.87 -14.57 19.75
CA GLU A 355 37.61 -13.92 20.18
C GLU A 355 36.86 -14.72 21.27
N ALA A 356 37.10 -16.03 21.40
CA ALA A 356 36.47 -16.88 22.42
C ALA A 356 36.96 -16.65 23.86
N LYS A 357 38.03 -15.86 24.04
CA LYS A 357 38.54 -15.50 25.39
C LYS A 357 37.89 -14.22 25.93
N GLN A 358 37.41 -13.34 25.05
CA GLN A 358 36.81 -12.06 25.42
C GLN A 358 35.28 -12.14 25.54
N SER A 359 34.63 -13.07 24.83
CA SER A 359 33.18 -13.29 24.95
C SER A 359 32.76 -14.08 26.20
N LYS A 360 33.64 -14.94 26.75
CA LYS A 360 33.34 -15.72 27.97
C LYS A 360 33.25 -14.89 29.25
N GLU A 361 33.96 -13.77 29.35
CA GLU A 361 33.84 -12.85 30.50
C GLU A 361 32.56 -12.01 30.43
N VAL A 362 32.08 -11.70 29.23
CA VAL A 362 30.86 -10.90 29.01
C VAL A 362 29.60 -11.74 29.23
N VAL A 363 29.57 -12.99 28.78
CA VAL A 363 28.40 -13.88 28.94
C VAL A 363 28.19 -14.28 30.41
N ASN A 364 29.26 -14.59 31.16
CA ASN A 364 29.16 -14.90 32.58
C ASN A 364 28.70 -13.69 33.43
N GLY A 365 28.99 -12.46 32.99
CA GLY A 365 28.47 -11.24 33.64
C GLY A 365 27.00 -10.96 33.37
N VAL A 366 26.49 -11.37 32.20
CA VAL A 366 25.08 -11.20 31.81
C VAL A 366 24.19 -12.26 32.45
N GLU A 367 24.64 -13.51 32.56
CA GLU A 367 23.90 -14.56 33.27
C GLU A 367 23.74 -14.26 34.76
N HIS A 368 24.80 -13.73 35.41
CA HIS A 368 24.72 -13.35 36.82
C HIS A 368 23.76 -12.17 37.07
N ALA A 369 23.71 -11.20 36.14
CA ALA A 369 22.78 -10.07 36.21
C ALA A 369 21.32 -10.45 35.92
N MET A 370 21.09 -11.48 35.09
CA MET A 370 19.74 -12.01 34.83
C MET A 370 19.21 -12.82 36.03
N GLU A 371 20.04 -13.59 36.73
CA GLU A 371 19.62 -14.27 37.96
C GLU A 371 19.31 -13.30 39.12
N GLU A 372 20.02 -12.16 39.20
CA GLU A 372 19.69 -11.09 40.15
C GLU A 372 18.36 -10.39 39.79
N ALA A 373 18.12 -10.12 38.50
CA ALA A 373 16.89 -9.48 38.02
C ALA A 373 15.64 -10.36 38.22
N VAL A 374 15.76 -11.67 37.98
CA VAL A 374 14.66 -12.63 38.19
C VAL A 374 14.33 -12.78 39.67
N ASN A 375 15.33 -12.82 40.55
CA ASN A 375 15.12 -12.86 42.01
C ASN A 375 14.50 -11.56 42.56
N LEU A 376 14.79 -10.41 41.95
CA LEU A 376 14.18 -9.12 42.31
C LEU A 376 12.71 -9.03 41.85
N GLN A 377 12.36 -9.69 40.74
CA GLN A 377 11.02 -9.66 40.16
C GLN A 377 10.04 -10.65 40.84
N GLU A 378 10.54 -11.74 41.44
CA GLU A 378 9.72 -12.63 42.28
C GLU A 378 9.47 -12.08 43.70
N GLN A 379 10.22 -11.06 44.16
CA GLN A 379 10.05 -10.50 45.51
C GLN A 379 9.19 -9.23 45.61
N ASN A 380 8.88 -8.51 44.52
CA ASN A 380 8.07 -7.29 44.58
C ASN A 380 7.00 -7.23 43.49
N ASN A 381 5.76 -7.54 43.86
CA ASN A 381 4.56 -7.04 43.17
C ASN A 381 4.56 -5.50 43.29
N THR A 382 5.01 -4.78 42.26
CA THR A 382 4.77 -3.33 42.14
C THR A 382 4.96 -2.89 40.69
N GLU A 383 4.11 -1.96 40.24
CA GLU A 383 4.10 -1.39 38.88
C GLU A 383 5.46 -0.77 38.51
N LEU A 384 5.93 -1.03 37.28
CA LEU A 384 7.13 -0.39 36.72
C LEU A 384 6.95 1.13 36.64
N SER A 385 8.00 1.86 37.03
CA SER A 385 7.95 3.32 37.00
C SER A 385 8.17 3.88 35.60
N ASN A 386 7.61 5.06 35.34
CA ASN A 386 7.71 5.77 34.05
C ASN A 386 9.16 5.99 33.55
N ASP A 387 10.16 5.95 34.44
CA ASP A 387 11.57 6.13 34.07
C ASP A 387 12.16 4.88 33.39
N GLU A 388 11.61 3.70 33.66
CA GLU A 388 11.99 2.44 33.00
C GLU A 388 11.33 2.31 31.62
N LEU A 389 10.07 2.73 31.50
CA LEU A 389 9.35 2.81 30.22
C LEU A 389 10.00 3.81 29.24
N TYR A 390 10.60 4.89 29.77
CA TYR A 390 11.38 5.85 29.00
C TYR A 390 12.66 5.23 28.42
N ARG A 391 13.40 4.45 29.22
CA ARG A 391 14.64 3.77 28.76
C ARG A 391 14.37 2.69 27.71
N MET A 392 13.16 2.14 27.70
CA MET A 392 12.70 1.16 26.70
C MET A 392 12.09 1.82 25.44
N GLY A 393 12.04 3.15 25.36
CA GLY A 393 11.61 3.89 24.17
C GLY A 393 10.10 3.82 23.89
N MET A 394 9.29 3.47 24.88
CA MET A 394 7.85 3.24 24.73
C MET A 394 6.99 4.52 24.85
N ILE A 395 7.59 5.66 25.26
CA ILE A 395 6.91 6.96 25.41
C ILE A 395 7.88 8.07 24.93
N PRO A 396 7.44 9.12 24.19
CA PRO A 396 8.36 10.10 23.61
C PRO A 396 8.97 11.06 24.63
N THR A 397 10.20 11.51 24.33
CA THR A 397 10.97 12.42 25.18
C THR A 397 10.42 13.84 25.12
N THR A 398 9.69 14.27 26.15
CA THR A 398 9.51 15.71 26.38
C THR A 398 10.40 16.14 27.53
N LYS A 399 11.37 17.01 27.22
CA LYS A 399 12.11 17.76 28.22
C LYS A 399 11.12 18.67 28.96
N ALA A 400 10.67 18.25 30.14
CA ALA A 400 10.16 19.18 31.14
C ALA A 400 11.36 19.71 31.92
N ASN A 401 11.78 20.91 31.54
CA ASN A 401 12.70 21.73 32.30
C ASN A 401 11.90 22.48 33.37
N LYS A 402 12.45 22.52 34.60
CA LYS A 402 12.06 23.33 35.78
C LYS A 402 10.87 22.79 36.60
N SER A 403 10.87 22.85 37.93
CA SER A 403 11.77 23.45 38.93
C SER A 403 11.61 22.72 40.25
#